data_AF-A0A0H3IDM1-F1
#
_entry.id   AF-A0A0H3IDM1-F1
#
_cell.length_a   1.000
_cell.length_b   1.000
_cell.length_c   1.000
_cell.angle_alpha   90.00
_cell.angle_beta   90.00
_cell.angle_gamma   90.00
#
_symmetry.space_group_name_H-M   'P 1'
#
loop_
_entity.id
_entity.type
_entity.pdbx_description
1 polymer ?
#
loop_
_entity_poly.entity_id
_entity_poly.type
_entity_poly.pdbx_seq_one_letter_code
_entity_poly.pdbx_strand_id
1 'polypeptide(L)' 'MSRFSREMQTLTRQAGGSHKTVHDRLKIAKRLAGHLLSLNIQICTVQYLKAKYIECYIAVRLNSFAK' A
#
# COMPACT_ATOMS: atom_id res chain seq x y z
N MET A 1 -11.50 -6.84 2.93
CA MET A 1 -10.30 -6.06 3.34
C MET A 1 -9.35 -7.01 4.05
N SER A 2 -8.13 -7.24 3.53
CA SER A 2 -7.14 -8.11 4.17
C SER A 2 -6.64 -7.51 5.49
N ARG A 3 -6.11 -8.36 6.39
CA ARG A 3 -5.52 -7.92 7.67
C ARG A 3 -4.45 -6.85 7.45
N PHE A 4 -3.56 -7.07 6.48
CA PHE A 4 -2.54 -6.09 6.07
C PHE A 4 -3.14 -4.76 5.60
N SER A 5 -4.21 -4.79 4.81
CA SER A 5 -4.87 -3.54 4.37
C SER A 5 -5.43 -2.74 5.54
N ARG A 6 -5.99 -3.40 6.55
CA ARG A 6 -6.49 -2.75 7.77
C ARG A 6 -5.35 -2.14 8.57
N GLU A 7 -4.28 -2.90 8.79
CA GLU A 7 -3.10 -2.43 9.52
C GLU A 7 -2.46 -1.20 8.86
N MET A 8 -2.25 -1.25 7.54
CA MET A 8 -1.73 -0.11 6.77
C MET A 8 -2.60 1.15 6.91
N GLN A 9 -3.93 0.99 6.94
CA GLN A 9 -4.85 2.11 7.15
C GLN A 9 -4.76 2.66 8.57
N THR A 10 -4.61 1.81 9.58
CA THR A 10 -4.39 2.24 10.98
C THR A 10 -3.10 3.02 11.11
N LEU A 11 -1.98 2.48 10.58
CA LEU A 11 -0.68 3.15 10.59
C LEU A 11 -0.74 4.50 9.86
N THR A 12 -1.47 4.57 8.76
CA THR A 12 -1.65 5.84 8.03
C THR A 12 -2.35 6.90 8.87
N ARG A 13 -3.38 6.52 9.63
CA ARG A 13 -4.10 7.44 10.52
C ARG A 13 -3.22 7.84 11.72
N GLN A 14 -2.47 6.90 12.28
CA GLN A 14 -1.54 7.14 13.38
C GLN A 14 -0.37 8.07 12.98
N ALA A 15 0.09 7.99 11.72
CA ALA A 15 1.13 8.88 11.20
C ALA A 15 0.69 10.36 11.14
N GLY A 16 -0.60 10.66 11.33
CA GLY A 16 -1.13 12.02 11.43
C GLY A 16 -0.91 12.88 10.17
N GLY A 17 -1.02 14.20 10.36
CA GLY A 17 -0.94 15.20 9.31
C GLY A 17 -2.30 15.82 8.95
N SER A 18 -2.31 16.71 7.95
CA SER A 18 -3.55 17.32 7.49
C SER A 18 -4.50 16.27 6.89
N HIS A 19 -5.80 16.57 6.89
CA HIS A 19 -6.82 15.69 6.30
C HIS A 19 -6.47 15.24 4.88
N LYS A 20 -5.93 16.15 4.05
CA LYS A 20 -5.49 15.83 2.68
C LYS A 20 -4.34 14.82 2.68
N THR A 21 -3.33 15.03 3.52
CA THR A 21 -2.18 14.11 3.63
C THR A 21 -2.58 12.70 4.07
N VAL A 22 -3.42 12.59 5.11
CA VAL A 22 -3.92 11.29 5.59
C VAL A 22 -4.75 10.59 4.51
N HIS A 23 -5.61 11.33 3.81
CA HIS A 23 -6.41 10.81 2.69
C HIS A 23 -5.55 10.27 1.54
N ASP A 24 -4.52 11.01 1.14
CA ASP A 24 -3.64 10.60 0.05
C ASP A 24 -2.82 9.36 0.42
N ARG A 25 -2.30 9.29 1.65
CA ARG A 25 -1.62 8.10 2.18
C ARG A 25 -2.57 6.90 2.26
N LEU A 26 -3.83 7.09 2.66
CA LEU A 26 -4.84 6.03 2.69
C LEU A 26 -5.09 5.45 1.29
N LYS A 27 -5.15 6.31 0.27
CA LYS A 27 -5.25 5.86 -1.13
C LYS A 27 -4.02 5.07 -1.57
N ILE A 28 -2.83 5.44 -1.13
CA ILE A 28 -1.59 4.70 -1.44
C ILE A 28 -1.62 3.32 -0.75
N ALA A 29 -1.95 3.27 0.54
CA ALA A 29 -2.06 2.03 1.31
C ALA A 29 -3.06 1.04 0.70
N LYS A 30 -4.24 1.53 0.30
CA LYS A 30 -5.27 0.71 -0.38
C LYS A 30 -4.76 0.16 -1.71
N ARG A 31 -4.09 0.99 -2.52
CA ARG A 31 -3.53 0.58 -3.82
C ARG A 31 -2.43 -0.46 -3.67
N LEU A 32 -1.50 -0.27 -2.75
CA LEU A 32 -0.44 -1.24 -2.48
C LEU A 32 -1.03 -2.59 -2.04
N ALA A 33 -1.97 -2.59 -1.09
CA ALA A 33 -2.62 -3.82 -0.63
C ALA A 33 -3.37 -4.55 -1.75
N GLY A 34 -4.04 -3.82 -2.63
CA GLY A 34 -4.71 -4.38 -3.81
C GLY A 34 -3.71 -4.98 -4.82
N HIS A 35 -2.58 -4.30 -5.05
CA HIS A 35 -1.53 -4.80 -5.93
C HIS A 35 -0.93 -6.12 -5.42
N LEU A 36 -0.61 -6.22 -4.12
CA LEU A 36 -0.10 -7.47 -3.56
C LEU A 36 -1.13 -8.61 -3.67
N LEU A 37 -2.40 -8.32 -3.42
CA LEU A 37 -3.46 -9.29 -3.57
C LEU A 37 -3.58 -9.78 -5.02
N SER A 38 -3.45 -8.89 -6.01
CA SER A 38 -3.48 -9.24 -7.44
C SER A 38 -2.34 -10.17 -7.87
N LEU A 39 -1.22 -10.14 -7.15
CA LEU A 39 -0.07 -11.02 -7.36
C LEU A 39 -0.16 -12.32 -6.52
N ASN A 40 -1.29 -12.58 -5.86
CA ASN A 40 -1.47 -13.66 -4.89
C ASN A 40 -0.48 -13.62 -3.71
N ILE A 41 0.06 -12.43 -3.40
CA ILE A 41 0.99 -12.24 -2.28
C ILE A 41 0.17 -11.98 -1.01
N GLN A 42 0.10 -12.98 -0.15
CA GLN A 42 -0.63 -12.92 1.12
C GLN A 42 0.28 -12.46 2.26
N ILE A 43 0.42 -11.15 2.42
CA ILE A 43 1.05 -10.56 3.61
C ILE A 43 -0.03 -10.28 4.65
N CYS A 44 0.20 -10.72 5.88
CA CYS A 44 -0.72 -10.50 6.99
C CYS A 44 -0.37 -9.25 7.81
N THR A 45 0.91 -8.89 7.87
CA THR A 45 1.44 -7.82 8.73
C THR A 45 2.51 -7.00 8.01
N VAL A 46 2.57 -5.68 8.26
CA VAL A 46 3.54 -4.76 7.63
C VAL A 46 5.01 -5.15 7.91
N GLN A 47 5.28 -5.78 9.04
CA GLN A 47 6.62 -6.30 9.38
C GLN A 47 7.20 -7.27 8.32
N TYR A 48 6.35 -7.99 7.58
CA TYR A 48 6.78 -8.93 6.54
C TYR A 48 6.82 -8.31 5.14
N LEU A 49 6.59 -7.00 5.01
CA LEU A 49 6.69 -6.28 3.76
C LEU A 49 8.16 -6.14 3.34
N LYS A 50 8.56 -6.92 2.33
CA LYS A 50 9.91 -6.86 1.75
C LYS A 50 10.04 -5.72 0.74
N ALA A 51 11.24 -5.13 0.64
CA ALA A 51 11.57 -4.07 -0.31
C ALA A 51 11.19 -4.42 -1.76
N LYS A 52 11.46 -5.66 -2.20
CA LYS A 52 11.10 -6.16 -3.54
C LYS A 52 9.62 -5.95 -3.92
N TYR A 53 8.71 -6.00 -2.95
CA TYR A 53 7.28 -5.81 -3.21
C TYR A 53 6.93 -4.34 -3.42
N ILE A 54 7.65 -3.44 -2.74
CA ILE A 54 7.52 -1.99 -2.90
C ILE A 54 8.10 -1.59 -4.26
N GLU A 55 9.28 -2.11 -4.61
CA GLU A 55 9.92 -1.90 -5.91
C GLU A 55 9.02 -2.36 -7.06
N CYS A 56 8.47 -3.57 -6.96
CA CYS A 56 7.52 -4.09 -7.95
C CYS A 56 6.29 -3.18 -8.10
N TYR A 57 5.71 -2.73 -6.98
CA TYR A 57 4.59 -1.78 -7.01
C TYR A 57 4.98 -0.46 -7.68
N ILE A 58 6.15 0.11 -7.37
CA ILE A 58 6.64 1.36 -7.97
C ILE A 58 6.83 1.18 -9.48
N ALA A 59 7.47 0.09 -9.91
CA ALA A 59 7.71 -0.22 -11.32
C ALA A 59 6.38 -0.30 -12.10
N VAL A 60 5.38 -1.01 -11.56
CA VAL A 60 4.05 -1.08 -12.17
C VAL A 60 3.40 0.29 -12.26
N ARG A 61 3.54 1.13 -11.22
CA ARG A 61 2.99 2.49 -11.23
C ARG A 61 3.65 3.38 -12.26
N LEU A 62 4.98 3.33 -12.39
CA LEU A 62 5.71 4.10 -13.41
C LEU A 62 5.34 3.64 -14.83
N ASN A 63 5.23 2.33 -15.06
CA ASN A 63 4.84 1.79 -16.36
C ASN A 63 3.38 2.09 -16.72
N SER A 64 2.50 2.21 -15.72
CA SER A 64 1.08 2.55 -15.94
C SER A 64 0.87 4.01 -16.35
N PHE A 65 1.86 4.89 -16.17
CA PHE A 65 1.83 6.28 -16.67
C PHE A 65 2.42 6.42 -18.08
N ALA A 66 3.00 5.36 -18.64
CA ALA A 66 3.60 5.34 -19.98
C ALA A 66 2.63 4.86 -21.08
N LYS A 67 1.32 4.94 -20.84
CA LYS A 67 0.26 4.61 -21.80
C LYS A 67 -0.57 5.85 -22.13
#